data_AF-A0A2V2S8X3-F1
#
_entry.id   AF-A0A2V2S8X3-F1
#
_cell.length_a   1.000
_cell.length_b   1.000
_cell.length_c   1.000
_cell.angle_alpha   90.00
_cell.angle_beta   90.00
_cell.angle_gamma   90.00
#
_symmetry.space_group_name_H-M   'P 1'
#
loop_
_entity.id
_entity.type
_entity.pdbx_description
1 polymer ?
#
loop_
_entity_poly.entity_id
_entity_poly.type
_entity_poly.pdbx_seq_one_letter_code
_entity_poly.pdbx_strand_id
1 'polypeptide(L)'
;MKLEIEPGLVFAIRLLNGAYGFGQLLVRQEPIFYMAGYDAQSQTPTLGHDTIWKAKPVLLGNFFDVLIRNGRWAPVGHSTPPVVPYPCFKIRIGDKFYVETWDRNRKREATEDELAQLQPRSNYGPIFLENALNAYFGLRPWETAFEPLRTETVLAVSKLC
;
A
#
# COMPACT_ATOMS: atom_id res chain seq x y z
N MET A 1 18.49 19.31 -5.05
CA MET A 1 17.18 19.26 -4.36
C MET A 1 17.08 17.92 -3.67
N LYS A 2 16.98 17.89 -2.34
CA LYS A 2 16.81 16.64 -1.58
C LYS A 2 15.34 16.25 -1.71
N LEU A 3 15.05 15.07 -2.25
CA LEU A 3 13.68 14.58 -2.31
C LEU A 3 13.19 14.31 -0.89
N GLU A 4 12.17 15.04 -0.45
CA GLU A 4 11.52 14.79 0.84
C GLU A 4 10.47 13.69 0.68
N ILE A 5 10.67 12.59 1.40
CA ILE A 5 9.75 11.44 1.42
C ILE A 5 8.86 11.60 2.65
N GLU A 6 7.78 12.36 2.47
CA GLU A 6 6.81 12.67 3.52
C GLU A 6 5.40 12.22 3.14
N PRO A 7 4.52 11.94 4.11
CA PRO A 7 3.09 11.70 3.87
C PRO A 7 2.50 12.74 2.93
N GLY A 8 1.80 12.28 1.90
CA GLY A 8 1.24 13.08 0.83
C GLY A 8 2.06 13.09 -0.47
N LEU A 9 3.31 12.63 -0.45
CA LEU A 9 4.12 12.47 -1.66
C LEU A 9 3.42 11.53 -2.65
N VAL A 10 3.17 12.02 -3.86
CA VAL A 10 2.65 11.24 -4.98
C VAL A 10 3.80 10.87 -5.90
N PHE A 11 3.83 9.62 -6.34
CA PHE A 11 4.84 9.08 -7.23
C PHE A 11 4.22 8.31 -8.40
N ALA A 12 4.89 8.36 -9.54
CA ALA A 12 4.54 7.62 -10.74
C ALA A 12 5.38 6.34 -10.85
N ILE A 13 4.71 5.25 -11.20
CA ILE A 13 5.29 3.93 -11.44
C ILE A 13 5.16 3.65 -12.93
N ARG A 14 6.26 3.40 -13.63
CA ARG A 14 6.20 2.99 -15.04
C ARG A 14 5.65 1.58 -15.15
N LEU A 15 4.60 1.40 -15.94
CA LEU A 15 3.92 0.14 -16.18
C LEU A 15 4.50 -0.60 -17.39
N LEU A 16 4.18 -1.88 -17.51
CA LEU A 16 4.69 -2.77 -18.57
C LEU A 16 4.28 -2.32 -19.99
N ASN A 17 3.14 -1.65 -20.13
CA ASN A 17 2.68 -1.07 -21.40
C ASN A 17 3.31 0.29 -21.72
N GLY A 18 4.25 0.77 -20.90
CA GLY A 18 4.91 2.06 -21.07
C GLY A 18 4.18 3.27 -20.48
N ALA A 19 2.91 3.12 -20.11
CA ALA A 19 2.16 4.13 -19.36
C ALA A 19 2.67 4.24 -17.91
N TYR A 20 2.10 5.17 -17.15
CA TYR A 20 2.39 5.38 -15.73
C TYR A 20 1.14 5.10 -14.90
N GLY A 21 1.30 4.29 -13.87
CA GLY A 21 0.37 4.19 -12.74
C GLY A 21 0.85 5.07 -11.59
N PHE A 22 0.01 5.26 -10.58
CA PHE A 22 0.29 6.22 -9.52
C PHE A 22 0.13 5.59 -8.13
N GLY A 23 1.00 6.02 -7.23
CA GLY A 23 0.89 5.72 -5.81
C GLY A 23 1.13 6.96 -4.96
N GLN A 24 0.83 6.85 -3.68
CA GLN A 24 1.05 7.92 -2.72
C GLN A 24 1.53 7.36 -1.40
N LEU A 25 2.44 8.10 -0.77
CA LEU A 25 2.86 7.85 0.59
C LEU A 25 1.78 8.36 1.56
N LEU A 26 1.19 7.48 2.35
CA LEU A 26 0.09 7.82 3.26
C LEU A 26 0.59 8.07 4.69
N VAL A 27 1.46 7.19 5.17
CA VAL A 27 2.04 7.29 6.52
C VAL A 27 3.51 6.90 6.49
N ARG A 28 4.32 7.66 7.23
CA ARG A 28 5.75 7.37 7.44
C ARG A 28 5.94 6.67 8.78
N GLN A 29 6.49 5.46 8.77
CA GLN A 29 6.84 4.68 9.96
C GLN A 29 8.17 3.95 9.76
N GLU A 30 9.27 4.72 9.75
CA GLU A 30 10.57 4.22 9.30
C GLU A 30 11.02 2.91 9.98
N PRO A 31 11.62 1.97 9.22
CA PRO A 31 12.00 2.09 7.79
C PRO A 31 10.86 1.76 6.81
N ILE A 32 9.63 1.58 7.30
CA ILE A 32 8.47 1.14 6.54
C ILE A 32 7.52 2.30 6.29
N PHE A 33 6.82 2.24 5.16
CA PHE A 33 5.92 3.29 4.75
C PHE A 33 4.59 2.66 4.35
N TYR A 34 3.48 3.26 4.80
CA TYR A 34 2.17 2.85 4.33
C TYR A 34 1.86 3.61 3.04
N MET A 35 1.68 2.89 1.95
CA MET A 35 1.49 3.48 0.63
C MET A 35 0.20 2.97 -0.03
N ALA A 36 -0.39 3.82 -0.88
CA ALA A 36 -1.48 3.45 -1.79
C ALA A 36 -0.98 3.27 -3.22
N GLY A 37 -1.64 2.38 -3.96
CA GLY A 37 -1.69 2.39 -5.43
C GLY A 37 -3.10 2.75 -5.90
N TYR A 38 -3.20 3.56 -6.95
CA TYR A 38 -4.46 4.13 -7.42
C TYR A 38 -4.96 3.50 -8.72
N ASP A 39 -6.29 3.50 -8.89
CA ASP A 39 -6.94 3.24 -10.18
C ASP A 39 -6.85 4.47 -11.09
N ALA A 40 -5.63 4.78 -11.51
CA ALA A 40 -5.35 5.87 -12.44
C ALA A 40 -4.13 5.54 -13.30
N GLN A 41 -4.22 5.83 -14.60
CA GLN A 41 -3.11 5.71 -15.55
C GLN A 41 -2.96 6.99 -16.37
N SER A 42 -1.73 7.28 -16.81
CA SER A 42 -1.41 8.38 -17.71
C SER A 42 -0.28 7.99 -18.67
N GLN A 43 -0.23 8.61 -19.84
CA GLN A 43 0.88 8.43 -20.78
C GLN A 43 2.14 9.20 -20.35
N THR A 44 1.99 10.19 -19.47
CA THR A 44 3.09 10.97 -18.91
C THR A 44 3.20 10.70 -17.41
N PRO A 45 4.39 10.90 -16.79
CA PRO A 45 4.56 10.78 -15.34
C PRO A 45 3.99 12.01 -14.62
N THR A 46 2.78 12.41 -14.98
CA THR A 46 2.06 13.56 -14.40
C THR A 46 0.58 13.25 -14.41
N LEU A 47 -0.11 13.60 -13.33
CA LEU A 47 -1.57 13.69 -13.28
C LEU A 47 -1.95 15.11 -12.89
N GLY A 48 -3.06 15.62 -13.44
CA GLY A 48 -3.67 16.81 -12.89
C GLY A 48 -4.04 16.58 -11.43
N HIS A 49 -3.89 17.60 -10.59
CA HIS A 49 -4.20 17.53 -9.15
C HIS A 49 -5.59 16.92 -8.88
N ASP A 50 -6.60 17.33 -9.65
CA ASP A 50 -7.98 16.85 -9.51
C ASP A 50 -8.14 15.35 -9.80
N THR A 51 -7.28 14.79 -10.65
CA THR A 51 -7.37 13.37 -11.03
C THR A 51 -6.89 12.47 -9.91
N ILE A 52 -5.79 12.83 -9.24
CA ILE A 52 -5.29 12.07 -8.06
C ILE A 52 -6.31 12.15 -6.93
N TRP A 53 -6.89 13.32 -6.68
CA TRP A 53 -7.90 13.52 -5.64
C TRP A 53 -9.16 12.68 -5.82
N LYS A 54 -9.54 12.41 -7.09
CA LYS A 54 -10.72 11.60 -7.42
C LYS A 54 -10.38 10.12 -7.63
N ALA A 55 -9.10 9.78 -7.74
CA ALA A 55 -8.68 8.40 -7.96
C ALA A 55 -8.91 7.56 -6.71
N LYS A 56 -9.46 6.36 -6.91
CA LYS A 56 -9.71 5.41 -5.83
C LYS A 56 -8.42 4.67 -5.46
N PRO A 57 -8.01 4.60 -4.18
CA PRO A 57 -6.97 3.68 -3.73
C PRO A 57 -7.47 2.23 -3.91
N VAL A 58 -6.73 1.43 -4.67
CA VAL A 58 -7.07 0.02 -4.95
C VAL A 58 -6.08 -0.96 -4.33
N LEU A 59 -4.88 -0.48 -4.02
CA LEU A 59 -3.85 -1.23 -3.32
C LEU A 59 -3.40 -0.44 -2.09
N LEU A 60 -3.21 -1.11 -0.97
CA LEU A 60 -2.74 -0.55 0.30
C LEU A 60 -1.76 -1.53 0.94
N GLY A 61 -0.68 -1.02 1.53
CA GLY A 61 0.27 -1.89 2.21
C GLY A 61 1.50 -1.21 2.77
N ASN A 62 2.31 -2.01 3.45
CA ASN A 62 3.59 -1.63 4.03
C ASN A 62 4.72 -1.88 3.03
N PHE A 63 5.42 -0.82 2.62
CA PHE A 63 6.50 -0.91 1.64
C PHE A 63 7.77 -0.20 2.11
N PHE A 64 8.91 -0.65 1.61
CA PHE A 64 10.10 0.19 1.58
C PHE A 64 10.01 1.21 0.43
N ASP A 65 10.70 2.33 0.55
CA ASP A 65 10.71 3.45 -0.39
C ASP A 65 11.94 3.45 -1.33
N VAL A 66 12.70 2.35 -1.40
CA VAL A 66 13.97 2.30 -2.15
C VAL A 66 13.81 2.67 -3.63
N LEU A 67 12.66 2.38 -4.25
CA LEU A 67 12.38 2.76 -5.63
C LEU A 67 12.03 4.25 -5.81
N ILE A 68 11.57 4.92 -4.75
CA ILE A 68 11.41 6.38 -4.73
C ILE A 68 12.80 7.02 -4.58
N ARG A 69 13.58 6.55 -3.59
CA ARG A 69 14.93 7.08 -3.29
C ARG A 69 15.91 6.95 -4.45
N ASN A 70 15.84 5.86 -5.22
CA ASN A 70 16.73 5.65 -6.38
C ASN A 70 16.19 6.26 -7.68
N GLY A 71 15.04 6.95 -7.65
CA GLY A 71 14.46 7.66 -8.79
C GLY A 71 13.74 6.75 -9.81
N ARG A 72 13.57 5.45 -9.56
CA ARG A 72 12.80 4.57 -10.44
C ARG A 72 11.31 4.90 -10.42
N TRP A 73 10.78 5.29 -9.27
CA TRP A 73 9.45 5.89 -9.14
C TRP A 73 9.60 7.40 -9.11
N ALA A 74 9.07 8.07 -10.12
CA ALA A 74 9.23 9.50 -10.28
C ALA A 74 8.33 10.25 -9.30
N PRO A 75 8.84 11.14 -8.44
CA PRO A 75 8.02 12.06 -7.65
C PRO A 75 7.27 13.01 -8.59
N VAL A 76 5.94 13.09 -8.49
CA VAL A 76 5.13 13.89 -9.42
C VAL A 76 4.41 15.06 -8.73
N GLY A 77 4.36 15.07 -7.40
CA GLY A 77 3.72 16.13 -6.65
C GLY A 77 3.41 15.72 -5.22
N HIS A 78 2.60 16.52 -4.56
CA HIS A 78 2.16 16.30 -3.19
C HIS A 78 0.67 16.58 -3.10
N SER A 79 -0.09 15.69 -2.47
CA SER A 79 -1.51 15.86 -2.22
C SER A 79 -1.84 15.37 -0.81
N THR A 80 -2.97 15.83 -0.25
CA THR A 80 -3.43 15.34 1.05
C THR A 80 -3.73 13.83 0.94
N PRO A 81 -3.20 12.99 1.83
CA PRO A 81 -3.55 11.57 1.87
C PRO A 81 -5.06 11.38 2.09
N PRO A 82 -5.73 10.47 1.35
CA PRO A 82 -7.10 10.11 1.65
C PRO A 82 -7.20 9.35 2.97
N VAL A 83 -8.39 9.35 3.57
CA VAL A 83 -8.70 8.46 4.69
C VAL A 83 -8.83 7.03 4.15
N VAL A 84 -8.00 6.13 4.65
CA VAL A 84 -7.94 4.72 4.22
C VAL A 84 -8.00 3.79 5.43
N PRO A 85 -8.47 2.53 5.26
CA PRO A 85 -8.38 1.53 6.32
C PRO A 85 -6.92 1.16 6.59
N TYR A 86 -6.65 0.78 7.83
CA TYR A 86 -5.38 0.17 8.25
C TYR A 86 -5.60 -1.30 8.60
N PRO A 87 -4.75 -2.22 8.14
CA PRO A 87 -4.96 -3.64 8.38
C PRO A 87 -4.72 -4.02 9.84
N CYS A 88 -5.44 -5.03 10.30
CA CYS A 88 -5.10 -5.77 11.50
C CYS A 88 -4.23 -6.97 11.13
N PHE A 89 -3.35 -7.36 12.04
CA PHE A 89 -2.44 -8.48 11.83
C PHE A 89 -2.60 -9.54 12.89
N LYS A 90 -2.35 -10.81 12.51
CA LYS A 90 -2.07 -11.85 13.49
C LYS A 90 -0.60 -11.86 13.85
N ILE A 91 -0.30 -11.89 15.14
CA ILE A 91 1.05 -12.06 15.68
C ILE A 91 1.06 -13.21 16.67
N ARG A 92 2.18 -13.93 16.76
CA ARG A 92 2.38 -14.99 17.75
C ARG A 92 3.24 -14.46 18.90
N ILE A 93 2.76 -14.59 20.13
CA ILE A 93 3.50 -14.25 21.35
C ILE A 93 3.46 -15.48 22.26
N GLY A 94 4.60 -16.15 22.41
CA GLY A 94 4.66 -17.47 23.04
C GLY A 94 3.80 -18.48 22.26
N ASP A 95 2.86 -19.12 22.95
CA ASP A 95 1.97 -20.14 22.39
C ASP A 95 0.58 -19.60 22.01
N LYS A 96 0.36 -18.30 22.15
CA LYS A 96 -0.92 -17.65 21.82
C LYS A 96 -0.79 -16.75 20.60
N PHE A 97 -1.90 -16.57 19.90
CA PHE A 97 -2.01 -15.59 18.83
C PHE A 97 -2.82 -14.37 19.27
N TYR A 98 -2.43 -13.22 18.74
CA TYR A 98 -3.04 -11.94 19.04
C TYR A 98 -3.42 -11.23 17.74
N VAL A 99 -4.50 -10.47 17.81
CA VAL A 99 -4.80 -9.41 16.85
C VAL A 99 -4.03 -8.16 17.28
N GLU A 100 -3.28 -7.57 16.35
CA GLU A 100 -2.53 -6.33 16.56
C GLU A 100 -2.99 -5.26 15.56
N THR A 101 -3.24 -4.05 16.04
CA THR A 101 -3.51 -2.90 15.16
C THR A 101 -2.28 -2.53 14.34
N TRP A 102 -2.48 -1.92 13.17
CA TRP A 102 -1.38 -1.52 12.29
C TRP A 102 -0.31 -0.69 13.01
N ASP A 103 -0.74 0.27 13.83
CA ASP A 103 0.09 1.18 14.64
C ASP A 103 0.71 0.54 15.89
N ARG A 104 0.36 -0.73 16.19
CA ARG A 104 0.80 -1.51 17.36
C ARG A 104 0.33 -0.98 18.72
N ASN A 105 -0.59 -0.02 18.75
CA ASN A 105 -1.08 0.55 20.00
C ASN A 105 -2.07 -0.36 20.73
N ARG A 106 -2.71 -1.30 20.03
CA ARG A 106 -3.64 -2.25 20.63
C ARG A 106 -3.29 -3.68 20.24
N LYS A 107 -3.39 -4.56 21.23
CA LYS A 107 -3.27 -6.00 21.07
C LYS A 107 -4.26 -6.72 21.96
N ARG A 108 -4.85 -7.79 21.46
CA ARG A 108 -5.72 -8.70 22.23
C ARG A 108 -5.58 -10.12 21.69
N GLU A 109 -5.91 -11.11 22.51
CA GLU A 109 -5.93 -12.50 22.07
C GLU A 109 -6.93 -12.66 20.91
N ALA A 110 -6.54 -13.44 19.89
CA ALA A 110 -7.34 -13.66 18.70
C ALA A 110 -8.26 -14.87 18.91
N THR A 111 -9.47 -14.81 18.34
CA THR A 111 -10.33 -16.00 18.22
C THR A 111 -9.87 -16.89 17.06
N GLU A 112 -10.29 -18.15 17.04
CA GLU A 112 -9.95 -19.07 15.93
C GLU A 112 -10.45 -18.55 14.57
N ASP A 113 -11.66 -17.97 14.54
CA ASP A 113 -12.25 -17.37 13.33
C ASP A 113 -11.45 -16.17 12.81
N GLU A 114 -10.88 -15.37 13.71
CA GLU A 114 -10.01 -14.25 13.34
C GLU A 114 -8.69 -14.74 12.76
N LEU A 115 -8.14 -15.84 13.28
CA LEU A 115 -6.86 -16.40 12.80
C LEU A 115 -6.92 -16.91 11.36
N ALA A 116 -8.08 -17.42 10.95
CA ALA A 116 -8.33 -17.84 9.57
C ALA A 116 -8.35 -16.64 8.59
N GLN A 117 -8.74 -15.46 9.07
CA GLN A 117 -8.91 -14.25 8.24
C GLN A 117 -7.66 -13.36 8.24
N LEU A 118 -6.99 -13.26 9.39
CA LEU A 118 -5.87 -12.36 9.58
C LEU A 118 -4.60 -12.87 8.89
N GLN A 119 -3.90 -11.93 8.27
CA GLN A 119 -2.58 -12.16 7.71
C GLN A 119 -1.50 -11.84 8.75
N PRO A 120 -0.34 -12.53 8.71
CA PRO A 120 0.83 -12.06 9.44
C PRO A 120 1.19 -10.64 9.01
N ARG A 121 1.86 -9.90 9.90
CA ARG A 121 2.41 -8.59 9.51
C ARG A 121 3.48 -8.78 8.44
N SER A 122 3.24 -8.18 7.28
CA SER A 122 4.15 -8.21 6.14
C SER A 122 4.66 -6.81 5.82
N ASN A 123 5.94 -6.76 5.41
CA ASN A 123 6.59 -5.59 4.84
C ASN A 123 7.11 -5.99 3.46
N TYR A 124 6.73 -5.27 2.42
CA TYR A 124 7.02 -5.65 1.05
C TYR A 124 8.12 -4.78 0.46
N GLY A 125 8.91 -5.39 -0.42
CA GLY A 125 9.73 -4.61 -1.35
C GLY A 125 8.82 -3.75 -2.25
N PRO A 126 9.19 -2.52 -2.60
CA PRO A 126 8.39 -1.64 -3.47
C PRO A 126 8.04 -2.27 -4.82
N ILE A 127 8.90 -3.11 -5.38
CA ILE A 127 8.62 -3.85 -6.63
C ILE A 127 7.33 -4.67 -6.56
N PHE A 128 6.91 -5.07 -5.34
CA PHE A 128 5.68 -5.79 -5.12
C PHE A 128 4.44 -4.93 -5.40
N LEU A 129 4.45 -3.64 -5.04
CA LEU A 129 3.40 -2.68 -5.41
C LEU A 129 3.36 -2.45 -6.92
N GLU A 130 4.53 -2.29 -7.56
CA GLU A 130 4.63 -2.15 -9.02
C GLU A 130 4.05 -3.37 -9.74
N ASN A 131 4.36 -4.58 -9.28
CA ASN A 131 3.81 -5.81 -9.85
C ASN A 131 2.30 -5.93 -9.60
N ALA A 132 1.83 -5.65 -8.39
CA ALA A 132 0.41 -5.67 -8.08
C ALA A 132 -0.38 -4.64 -8.90
N LEU A 133 0.18 -3.46 -9.14
CA LEU A 133 -0.44 -2.42 -9.95
C LEU A 133 -0.47 -2.79 -11.44
N ASN A 134 0.60 -3.39 -11.97
CA ASN A 134 0.58 -3.98 -13.31
C ASN A 134 -0.47 -5.08 -13.44
N ALA A 135 -0.63 -5.93 -12.41
CA ALA A 135 -1.66 -6.96 -12.40
C ALA A 135 -3.07 -6.38 -12.32
N TYR A 136 -3.28 -5.34 -11.52
CA TYR A 136 -4.55 -4.61 -11.43
C TYR A 136 -5.01 -4.09 -12.79
N PHE A 137 -4.09 -3.53 -13.58
CA PHE A 137 -4.37 -3.05 -14.94
C PHE A 137 -4.33 -4.14 -16.03
N GLY A 138 -4.29 -5.42 -15.66
CA GLY A 138 -4.32 -6.54 -16.62
C GLY A 138 -3.05 -6.71 -17.45
N LEU A 139 -1.94 -6.07 -17.06
CA LEU A 139 -0.66 -6.13 -17.78
C LEU A 139 0.19 -7.34 -17.39
N ARG A 140 -0.22 -8.06 -16.34
CA ARG A 140 0.31 -9.36 -15.94
C ARG A 140 -0.76 -10.14 -15.16
N PRO A 141 -0.60 -11.46 -14.99
CA PRO A 141 -1.50 -12.24 -14.15
C PRO A 141 -1.54 -11.73 -12.70
N TRP A 142 -2.71 -11.79 -12.10
CA TRP A 142 -2.89 -11.53 -10.68
C TRP A 142 -2.45 -12.75 -9.86
N GLU A 143 -1.50 -12.53 -8.93
CA GLU A 143 -0.97 -13.58 -8.05
C GLU A 143 -1.65 -13.51 -6.68
N THR A 144 -1.88 -14.67 -6.07
CA THR A 144 -2.51 -14.76 -4.73
C THR A 144 -1.75 -13.96 -3.66
N ALA A 145 -0.44 -13.79 -3.84
CA ALA A 145 0.39 -12.96 -2.97
C ALA A 145 -0.05 -11.47 -2.94
N PHE A 146 -0.72 -10.97 -3.98
CA PHE A 146 -1.21 -9.59 -4.03
C PHE A 146 -2.54 -9.38 -3.31
N GLU A 147 -3.26 -10.45 -2.95
CA GLU A 147 -4.57 -10.34 -2.28
C GLU A 147 -4.56 -9.51 -0.99
N PRO A 148 -3.55 -9.61 -0.10
CA PRO A 148 -3.46 -8.78 1.09
C PRO A 148 -3.36 -7.28 0.80
N LEU A 149 -2.99 -6.89 -0.43
CA LEU A 149 -2.87 -5.48 -0.80
C LEU A 149 -4.20 -4.86 -1.23
N ARG A 150 -5.20 -5.66 -1.65
CA ARG A 150 -6.46 -5.06 -2.13
C ARG A 150 -7.08 -4.22 -1.03
N THR A 151 -7.55 -3.02 -1.39
CA THR A 151 -8.26 -2.14 -0.44
C THR A 151 -9.44 -2.85 0.21
N GLU A 152 -10.15 -3.71 -0.52
CA GLU A 152 -11.25 -4.52 0.03
C GLU A 152 -10.77 -5.50 1.11
N THR A 153 -9.66 -6.19 0.87
CA THR A 153 -9.05 -7.11 1.83
C THR A 153 -8.60 -6.36 3.09
N VAL A 154 -7.91 -5.23 2.91
CA VAL A 154 -7.45 -4.37 4.02
C VAL A 154 -8.64 -3.87 4.83
N LEU A 155 -9.72 -3.44 4.17
CA LEU A 155 -10.96 -3.01 4.83
C LEU A 155 -11.66 -4.15 5.58
N ALA A 156 -11.61 -5.37 5.07
CA ALA A 156 -12.20 -6.53 5.75
C ALA A 156 -11.45 -6.81 7.05
N VAL A 157 -10.12 -6.90 7.00
CA VAL A 157 -9.32 -7.20 8.20
C VAL A 157 -9.23 -6.02 9.17
N SER A 158 -9.38 -4.77 8.71
CA SER A 158 -9.36 -3.60 9.61
C SER A 158 -10.49 -3.58 10.62
N LYS A 159 -11.59 -4.30 10.35
CA LYS A 159 -12.76 -4.42 11.23
C LYS A 159 -12.58 -5.47 12.33
N LEU A 160 -11.47 -6.20 12.32
CA LEU A 160 -11.12 -7.19 13.33
C LEU A 160 -10.35 -6.55 14.50
N CYS A 161 -9.96 -5.28 14.36
CA CYS A 161 -9.62 -4.39 15.45
C CYS A 161 -10.81 -3.45 15.72
#